data_AF-M2VCF4-F1
#
_entry.id   AF-M2VCF4-F1
#
_cell.length_a   1.000
_cell.length_b   1.000
_cell.length_c   1.000
_cell.angle_alpha   90.00
_cell.angle_beta   90.00
_cell.angle_gamma   90.00
#
_symmetry.space_group_name_H-M   'P 1'
#
loop_
_entity.id
_entity.type
_entity.pdbx_description
1 polymer ?
#
loop_
_entity_poly.entity_id
_entity_poly.type
_entity_poly.pdbx_seq_one_letter_code
_entity_poly.pdbx_strand_id
1 'polypeptide(L)' 'MGLICSSRLLSLAPALIESIKTAGLVLVTDITDSPAENVGQPGNLHVANPRRQTTPEGVDGYLKGNGVLCFNETIDM' A
#
# COMPACT_ATOMS: atom_id res chain seq x y z
N MET A 1 15.19 -5.64 -6.20
CA MET A 1 15.16 -5.91 -4.74
C MET A 1 14.10 -5.00 -4.13
N GLY A 2 13.40 -5.39 -3.06
CA GLY A 2 12.29 -4.59 -2.50
C GLY A 2 12.07 -4.83 -1.01
N LEU A 3 11.24 -3.97 -0.41
CA LEU A 3 10.95 -3.95 1.03
C LEU A 3 9.43 -3.84 1.25
N ILE A 4 8.96 -4.45 2.33
CA ILE A 4 7.59 -4.30 2.81
C ILE A 4 7.63 -3.51 4.12
N CYS A 5 6.90 -2.41 4.20
CA CYS A 5 6.83 -1.55 5.38
C CYS A 5 5.38 -1.43 5.84
N SER A 6 5.12 -1.48 7.15
CA SER A 6 3.77 -1.24 7.66
C SER A 6 3.31 0.18 7.34
N SER A 7 2.01 0.32 7.04
CA SER A 7 1.38 1.61 6.76
C SER A 7 1.63 2.63 7.88
N ARG A 8 1.62 2.18 9.14
CA ARG A 8 1.93 2.99 10.31
C ARG A 8 3.36 3.54 10.31
N LEU A 9 4.34 2.73 9.90
CA LEU A 9 5.74 3.17 9.84
C LEU A 9 5.90 4.27 8.79
N LEU A 10 5.32 4.08 7.60
CA LEU A 10 5.36 5.07 6.53
C LEU A 10 4.63 6.36 6.87
N SER A 11 3.58 6.29 7.70
CA SER A 11 2.91 7.48 8.25
C SER A 11 3.78 8.26 9.25
N LEU A 12 4.67 7.59 9.98
CA LEU A 12 5.56 8.23 10.96
C LEU A 12 6.86 8.74 10.32
N ALA A 13 7.31 8.10 9.24
CA ALA A 13 8.56 8.40 8.55
C ALA A 13 8.36 8.54 7.04
N PRO A 14 7.69 9.60 6.55
CA PRO A 14 7.43 9.77 5.11
C PRO A 14 8.72 9.91 4.28
N ALA A 15 9.79 10.46 4.86
CA ALA A 15 11.11 10.56 4.20
C ALA A 15 11.73 9.19 3.84
N LEU A 16 11.26 8.11 4.48
CA LEU A 16 11.72 6.77 4.16
C LEU A 16 11.26 6.33 2.77
N ILE A 17 10.08 6.78 2.32
CA ILE A 17 9.53 6.46 1.00
C ILE A 17 10.50 6.95 -0.08
N GLU A 18 10.89 8.22 0.00
CA GLU A 18 11.85 8.84 -0.92
C GLU A 18 13.21 8.13 -0.86
N SER A 19 13.74 7.86 0.33
CA SER A 19 15.03 7.20 0.50
C SER A 19 15.07 5.80 -0.14
N ILE A 20 13.99 5.02 -0.01
CA ILE A 20 13.86 3.69 -0.61
C ILE A 20 13.77 3.80 -2.14
N LYS A 21 13.04 4.80 -2.64
CA LYS A 21 12.93 5.07 -4.09
C LYS A 21 14.26 5.49 -4.69
N THR A 22 15.01 6.40 -4.04
CA THR A 22 16.34 6.82 -4.50
C THR A 22 17.33 5.65 -4.51
N ALA A 23 17.16 4.68 -3.61
CA ALA A 23 17.94 3.44 -3.61
C ALA A 23 17.55 2.45 -4.73
N GLY A 24 16.54 2.76 -5.55
CA GLY A 24 16.07 1.89 -6.63
C GLY A 24 15.34 0.64 -6.13
N LEU A 25 14.73 0.71 -4.95
CA LEU A 25 14.02 -0.41 -4.34
C LEU A 25 12.50 -0.31 -4.54
N VAL A 26 11.87 -1.47 -4.67
CA VAL A 26 10.40 -1.58 -4.69
C VAL A 26 9.88 -1.44 -3.26
N LEU A 27 8.92 -0.53 -3.03
CA LEU A 27 8.30 -0.29 -1.74
C LEU A 27 6.84 -0.76 -1.71
N VAL A 28 6.56 -1.75 -0.87
CA VAL A 28 5.20 -2.25 -0.62
C VAL A 28 4.73 -1.81 0.75
N THR A 29 3.51 -1.30 0.85
CA THR A 29 2.87 -1.00 2.14
C THR A 29 2.09 -2.18 2.68
N ASP A 30 2.41 -2.64 3.89
CA ASP A 30 1.60 -3.60 4.62
C ASP A 30 0.41 -2.91 5.31
N ILE A 31 -0.81 -3.30 4.92
CA ILE A 31 -2.07 -2.81 5.48
C ILE A 31 -2.80 -3.89 6.31
N THR A 32 -2.12 -4.96 6.69
CA THR A 32 -2.70 -6.06 7.47
C THR A 32 -3.31 -5.62 8.81
N ASP A 33 -2.67 -4.65 9.48
CA ASP A 33 -3.09 -4.10 10.78
C ASP A 33 -4.16 -2.98 10.64
N SER A 34 -4.52 -2.59 9.41
CA SER A 34 -5.47 -1.50 9.19
C SER A 34 -6.91 -2.02 9.37
N PRO A 35 -7.70 -1.51 10.34
CA PRO A 35 -9.03 -2.05 10.69
C PRO A 35 -10.11 -1.81 9.62
N ALA A 36 -9.75 -1.32 8.43
CA ALA A 36 -10.68 -0.97 7.35
C ALA A 36 -11.16 -2.19 6.54
N GLU A 37 -10.51 -3.35 6.64
CA GLU A 37 -10.83 -4.56 5.88
C GLU A 37 -11.66 -5.58 6.68
N ASN A 38 -12.58 -5.11 7.54
CA ASN A 38 -13.56 -6.00 8.21
C ASN A 38 -14.95 -5.38 8.30
N VAL A 39 -15.39 -4.67 7.26
CA VAL A 39 -16.81 -4.36 7.08
C VAL A 39 -17.24 -4.87 5.72
N GLY A 40 -17.78 -6.08 5.71
CA GLY A 40 -18.71 -6.45 4.64
C GLY A 40 -19.87 -5.45 4.66
N GLN A 41 -20.01 -4.67 3.60
CA GLN A 41 -21.22 -3.90 3.34
C GLN A 41 -21.86 -4.42 2.04
N PRO A 42 -23.05 -5.06 2.12
CA PRO A 42 -23.84 -5.38 0.95
C PRO A 42 -24.52 -4.10 0.46
N GLY A 43 -24.44 -3.83 -0.84
CA GLY A 43 -25.23 -2.78 -1.47
C GLY A 43 -24.55 -1.42 -1.55
N ASN A 44 -23.57 -1.29 -2.45
CA ASN A 44 -23.63 -0.21 -3.43
C ASN A 44 -22.68 -0.50 -4.59
N LEU A 45 -23.27 -0.48 -5.78
CA LEU A 45 -22.58 -0.49 -7.06
C LEU A 45 -21.70 0.76 -7.15
N HIS A 46 -20.46 0.67 -6.69
CA HIS A 46 -19.41 1.58 -7.08
C HIS A 46 -18.17 0.73 -7.32
N VAL A 47 -17.71 0.74 -8.57
CA VAL A 47 -16.41 0.24 -9.00
C VAL A 47 -15.42 0.38 -7.86
N ALA A 48 -14.97 -0.75 -7.31
CA ALA A 48 -14.01 -0.79 -6.21
C ALA A 48 -12.73 -0.13 -6.69
N ASN A 49 -12.64 1.17 -6.45
CA ASN A 49 -11.47 1.98 -6.70
C ASN A 49 -10.69 2.02 -5.39
N PRO A 50 -9.67 1.17 -5.18
CA PRO A 50 -8.83 1.19 -3.98
C PRO A 50 -8.03 2.51 -3.81
N ARG A 51 -8.20 3.48 -4.70
CA ARG A 51 -7.48 4.77 -4.74
C ARG A 51 -7.78 5.72 -3.57
N ARG A 52 -8.68 5.40 -2.63
CA ARG A 52 -9.04 6.31 -1.51
C ARG A 52 -8.87 5.73 -0.11
N GLN A 53 -8.33 4.52 0.04
CA GLN A 53 -7.96 3.98 1.34
C GLN A 53 -6.46 4.20 1.58
N THR A 54 -6.10 5.40 2.04
CA THR A 54 -4.86 5.74 2.79
C THR A 54 -3.54 5.05 2.36
N THR A 55 -3.39 4.62 1.11
CA THR A 55 -2.13 4.09 0.63
C THR A 55 -1.16 5.27 0.60
N PRO A 56 -0.04 5.20 1.32
CA PRO A 56 0.94 6.27 1.34
C PRO A 56 1.31 6.60 -0.10
N GLU A 57 1.21 7.87 -0.50
CA GLU A 57 1.61 8.26 -1.85
C GLU A 57 3.10 7.94 -2.05
N GLY A 58 3.46 7.40 -3.22
CA GLY A 58 4.84 7.03 -3.54
C GLY A 58 5.24 5.57 -3.28
N VAL A 59 4.29 4.68 -2.98
CA VAL A 59 4.53 3.23 -2.84
C VAL A 59 4.13 2.46 -4.10
N ASP A 60 4.84 1.37 -4.37
CA ASP A 60 4.68 0.52 -5.57
C ASP A 60 3.52 -0.46 -5.47
N GLY A 61 3.10 -0.77 -4.24
CA GLY A 61 2.05 -1.73 -3.99
C GLY A 61 1.67 -1.82 -2.52
N TYR A 62 0.78 -2.77 -2.21
CA TYR A 62 0.30 -3.02 -0.86
C TYR A 62 0.02 -4.50 -0.59
N LEU A 63 0.25 -4.93 0.64
CA LEU A 63 -0.02 -6.28 1.15
C LEU A 63 -1.27 -6.25 2.03
N LYS A 64 -2.27 -7.06 1.68
CA LYS A 64 -3.53 -7.19 2.41
C LYS A 64 -3.45 -8.20 3.55
N GLY A 65 -4.36 -8.07 4.52
CA GLY A 65 -4.57 -9.01 5.63
C GLY A 65 -4.78 -10.47 5.21
N ASN A 66 -5.29 -10.70 4.00
CA ASN A 66 -5.51 -12.02 3.43
C ASN A 66 -4.28 -12.60 2.69
N GLY A 67 -3.11 -11.95 2.79
CA GLY A 67 -1.87 -12.38 2.12
C GLY A 67 -1.81 -12.04 0.63
N VAL A 68 -2.77 -11.28 0.11
CA VAL A 68 -2.74 -10.83 -1.30
C VAL A 68 -1.86 -9.58 -1.44
N LEU A 69 -0.91 -9.66 -2.37
CA LEU A 69 -0.05 -8.56 -2.76
C LEU A 69 -0.56 -7.91 -4.05
N CYS A 70 -0.78 -6.60 -4.02
CA CYS A 70 -1.26 -5.82 -5.16
C CYS A 70 -0.24 -4.75 -5.54
N PHE A 71 0.13 -4.67 -6.81
CA PHE A 71 1.01 -3.62 -7.34
C PHE A 71 0.18 -2.57 -8.10
N ASN A 72 0.63 -1.31 -8.07
CA ASN A 72 -0.07 -0.21 -8.72
C ASN A 72 0.20 -0.12 -10.25
N GLU A 73 1.38 -0.60 -10.71
CA GLU A 73 1.92 -0.59 -12.09
C GLU A 73 1.99 0.80 -12.78
N THR A 74 3.03 1.20 -13.50
CA THR A 74 4.29 0.59 -13.98
C THR A 74 5.46 0.74 -13.01
N ILE A 75 6.17 -0.37 -12.72
CA ILE A 75 7.54 -0.29 -12.23
C ILE A 75 8.41 -0.02 -13.46
N ASP A 76 8.66 1.25 -13.78
CA ASP A 76 9.67 1.59 -14.79
C ASP A 76 11.04 1.22 -14.21
N MET A 77 11.74 0.29 -14.87
CA MET A 77 13.08 -0.21 -14.50
C MET A 77 14.18 0.71 -15.02
#